data_AF-A0A7Y5MG77-F1
#
_entry.id   AF-A0A7Y5MG77-F1
#
_cell.length_a   1.000
_cell.length_b   1.000
_cell.length_c   1.000
_cell.angle_alpha   90.00
_cell.angle_beta   90.00
_cell.angle_gamma   90.00
#
_symmetry.space_group_name_H-M   'P 1'
#
loop_
_entity.id
_entity.type
_entity.pdbx_description
1 polymer ?
#
loop_
_entity_poly.entity_id
_entity_poly.type
_entity_poly.pdbx_seq_one_letter_code
_entity_poly.pdbx_strand_id
1 'polypeptide(L)'
;MEKDSQKKMIGELLKAADRFIKSAEWNRALDEVGKALAIEPNNMYAMAYKDRINVSINEEKKKAEEEKVKRLAEEKRSGEKPAEEKKTEPAKPAEPPKAPAAEEKRPEPPKPEPAKTETKPAAPAKDDSSARLDALRQEFAATQAKLQREVAQLTMQLKEAQALKDATEKNLNGQIVALQGELNAARQNAVKVDTKETDQLRKEIDALKAKHLQDVETAREVAKADMLAQVALLQKQLEAAKANPGVEDASLKHQGELMLKGMFQKAWQDGTITNDERALLLVVKGAIEMTEAKFGALEADTRGDAYVNALRSVWSDGVVTPEESDFLTSLREKLGIPADEHFRLEGQIRKEVKK
;
A
#
# COMPACT_ATOMS: atom_id res chain seq x y z
N MET A 1 38.28 -27.36 -19.85
CA MET A 1 39.04 -26.11 -19.61
C MET A 1 38.13 -24.94 -19.23
N GLU A 2 36.85 -24.95 -19.58
CA GLU A 2 35.93 -23.84 -19.29
C GLU A 2 35.66 -23.62 -17.78
N LYS A 3 35.54 -24.70 -17.01
CA LYS A 3 35.32 -24.64 -15.55
C LYS A 3 36.46 -23.96 -14.78
N ASP A 4 37.71 -24.14 -15.20
CA ASP A 4 38.85 -23.53 -14.51
C ASP A 4 38.94 -22.03 -14.80
N SER A 5 38.55 -21.61 -16.01
CA SER A 5 38.42 -20.20 -16.38
C SER A 5 37.31 -19.51 -15.57
N GLN A 6 36.15 -20.17 -15.43
CA GLN A 6 35.02 -19.67 -14.62
C GLN A 6 35.42 -19.48 -13.15
N LYS A 7 36.08 -20.47 -12.54
CA LYS A 7 36.58 -20.36 -11.15
C LYS A 7 37.54 -19.20 -10.95
N LYS A 8 38.44 -18.95 -11.93
CA LYS A 8 39.36 -17.81 -11.88
C LYS A 8 38.60 -16.48 -11.95
N MET A 9 37.63 -16.36 -12.86
CA MET A 9 36.81 -15.16 -13.01
C MET A 9 35.98 -14.88 -11.74
N ILE A 10 35.34 -15.89 -11.17
CA ILE A 10 34.62 -15.78 -9.89
C ILE A 10 35.57 -15.31 -8.77
N GLY A 11 36.77 -15.89 -8.69
CA GLY A 11 37.78 -15.49 -7.70
C GLY A 11 38.23 -14.03 -7.84
N GLU A 12 38.32 -13.50 -9.06
CA GLU A 12 38.65 -12.09 -9.32
C GLU A 12 37.49 -11.15 -8.92
N LEU A 13 36.24 -11.52 -9.23
CA LEU A 13 35.04 -10.77 -8.84
C LEU A 13 34.88 -10.70 -7.31
N LEU A 14 35.07 -11.82 -6.60
CA LEU A 14 34.99 -11.83 -5.13
C LEU A 14 36.12 -11.00 -4.47
N LYS A 15 37.33 -10.96 -5.07
CA LYS A 15 38.40 -10.05 -4.62
C LYS A 15 38.07 -8.58 -4.88
N ALA A 16 37.35 -8.26 -5.96
CA ALA A 16 36.87 -6.91 -6.21
C ALA A 16 35.79 -6.51 -5.18
N ALA A 17 34.84 -7.41 -4.90
CA ALA A 17 33.82 -7.21 -3.87
C ALA A 17 34.45 -6.93 -2.48
N ASP A 18 35.48 -7.70 -2.07
CA ASP A 18 36.18 -7.47 -0.80
C ASP A 18 36.86 -6.08 -0.73
N ARG A 19 37.38 -5.57 -1.85
CA ARG A 19 37.92 -4.20 -1.92
C ARG A 19 36.81 -3.15 -1.73
N PHE A 20 35.65 -3.33 -2.34
CA PHE A 20 34.51 -2.42 -2.15
C PHE A 20 33.94 -2.47 -0.73
N ILE A 21 33.88 -3.66 -0.11
CA ILE A 21 33.52 -3.82 1.31
C ILE A 21 34.46 -3.01 2.21
N LYS A 22 35.77 -3.07 1.96
CA LYS A 22 36.77 -2.31 2.75
C LYS A 22 36.64 -0.80 2.59
N SER A 23 36.14 -0.33 1.45
CA SER A 23 35.87 1.09 1.18
C SER A 23 34.44 1.54 1.55
N ALA A 24 33.64 0.68 2.18
CA ALA A 24 32.21 0.92 2.47
C ALA A 24 31.35 1.25 1.23
N GLU A 25 31.75 0.79 0.05
CA GLU A 25 30.99 0.97 -1.21
C GLU A 25 30.05 -0.23 -1.45
N TRP A 26 29.04 -0.38 -0.60
CA TRP A 26 28.21 -1.59 -0.53
C TRP A 26 27.48 -1.97 -1.83
N ASN A 27 26.97 -0.97 -2.55
CA ASN A 27 26.26 -1.21 -3.81
C ASN A 27 27.19 -1.83 -4.87
N ARG A 28 28.42 -1.30 -5.00
CA ARG A 28 29.41 -1.85 -5.93
C ARG A 28 29.88 -3.24 -5.51
N ALA A 29 29.98 -3.49 -4.20
CA ALA A 29 30.28 -4.83 -3.70
C ALA A 29 29.19 -5.85 -4.08
N LEU A 30 27.90 -5.48 -3.96
CA LEU A 30 26.78 -6.34 -4.37
C LEU A 30 26.78 -6.59 -5.88
N ASP A 31 27.12 -5.58 -6.69
CA ASP A 31 27.19 -5.74 -8.16
C ASP A 31 28.26 -6.77 -8.55
N GLU A 32 29.46 -6.73 -7.95
CA GLU A 32 30.53 -7.71 -8.21
C GLU A 32 30.15 -9.12 -7.75
N VAL A 33 29.47 -9.25 -6.61
CA VAL A 33 28.94 -10.54 -6.14
C VAL A 33 27.83 -11.06 -7.06
N GLY A 34 26.97 -10.17 -7.57
CA GLY A 34 25.92 -10.50 -8.54
C GLY A 34 26.50 -11.05 -9.84
N LYS A 35 27.58 -10.45 -10.36
CA LYS A 35 28.32 -10.98 -11.52
C LYS A 35 28.87 -12.38 -11.25
N ALA A 36 29.37 -12.65 -10.04
CA ALA A 36 29.87 -13.98 -9.67
C ALA A 36 28.74 -15.03 -9.63
N LEU A 37 27.58 -14.67 -9.07
CA LEU A 37 26.38 -15.53 -9.05
C LEU A 37 25.77 -15.75 -10.43
N ALA A 38 25.93 -14.79 -11.36
CA ALA A 38 25.49 -14.98 -12.74
C ALA A 38 26.31 -16.06 -13.48
N ILE A 39 27.57 -16.28 -13.10
CA ILE A 39 28.42 -17.36 -13.64
C ILE A 39 28.06 -18.70 -12.99
N GLU A 40 27.96 -18.74 -11.66
CA GLU A 40 27.57 -19.92 -10.89
C GLU A 40 26.50 -19.56 -9.84
N PRO A 41 25.20 -19.79 -10.15
CA PRO A 41 24.10 -19.41 -9.24
C PRO A 41 24.16 -20.06 -7.85
N ASN A 42 24.75 -21.26 -7.77
CA ASN A 42 24.88 -22.03 -6.53
C ASN A 42 26.28 -21.91 -5.89
N ASN A 43 27.04 -20.85 -6.20
CA ASN A 43 28.35 -20.64 -5.59
C ASN A 43 28.21 -20.21 -4.12
N MET A 44 28.55 -21.12 -3.21
CA MET A 44 28.47 -20.92 -1.75
C MET A 44 29.23 -19.68 -1.26
N TYR A 45 30.39 -19.37 -1.85
CA TYR A 45 31.19 -18.21 -1.44
C TYR A 45 30.51 -16.90 -1.83
N ALA A 46 30.01 -16.80 -3.06
CA ALA A 46 29.32 -15.60 -3.51
C ALA A 46 28.05 -15.33 -2.69
N MET A 47 27.29 -16.36 -2.33
CA MET A 47 26.15 -16.23 -1.41
C MET A 47 26.58 -15.73 -0.02
N ALA A 48 27.64 -16.29 0.58
CA ALA A 48 28.16 -15.82 1.86
C ALA A 48 28.64 -14.36 1.84
N TYR A 49 29.25 -13.91 0.74
CA TYR A 49 29.60 -12.49 0.56
C TYR A 49 28.36 -11.61 0.46
N LYS A 50 27.33 -12.04 -0.28
CA LYS A 50 26.06 -11.31 -0.38
C LYS A 50 25.42 -11.11 1.00
N ASP A 51 25.38 -12.16 1.81
CA ASP A 51 24.81 -12.09 3.16
C ASP A 51 25.60 -11.15 4.07
N ARG A 52 26.94 -11.25 4.03
CA ARG A 52 27.82 -10.36 4.81
C ARG A 52 27.63 -8.89 4.42
N ILE A 53 27.53 -8.59 3.12
CA ILE A 53 27.31 -7.22 2.64
C ILE A 53 25.94 -6.70 3.13
N ASN A 54 24.89 -7.51 3.06
CA ASN A 54 23.55 -7.12 3.53
C ASN A 54 23.52 -6.82 5.03
N VAL A 55 24.24 -7.61 5.85
CA VAL A 55 24.39 -7.33 7.29
C VAL A 55 25.08 -5.98 7.51
N SER A 56 26.18 -5.70 6.80
CA SER A 56 26.89 -4.42 6.91
C SER A 56 26.04 -3.22 6.46
N ILE A 57 25.26 -3.35 5.38
CA ILE A 57 24.30 -2.31 4.95
C ILE A 57 23.28 -2.01 6.05
N ASN A 58 22.74 -3.04 6.71
CA ASN A 58 21.75 -2.86 7.76
C ASN A 58 22.35 -2.23 9.03
N GLU A 59 23.58 -2.60 9.40
CA GLU A 59 24.31 -1.99 10.51
C GLU A 59 24.58 -0.49 10.26
N GLU A 60 24.96 -0.10 9.04
CA GLU A 60 25.15 1.31 8.70
C GLU A 60 23.84 2.10 8.69
N LYS A 61 22.76 1.53 8.15
CA LYS A 61 21.42 2.14 8.20
C LYS A 61 20.99 2.39 9.64
N LYS A 62 21.17 1.40 10.51
CA LYS A 62 20.86 1.51 11.94
C LYS A 62 21.68 2.62 12.61
N LYS A 63 23.00 2.67 12.37
CA LYS A 63 23.86 3.74 12.89
C LYS A 63 23.44 5.13 12.39
N ALA A 64 23.07 5.25 11.11
CA ALA A 64 22.62 6.51 10.54
C ALA A 64 21.27 6.96 11.13
N GLU A 65 20.36 6.04 11.43
CA GLU A 65 19.10 6.33 12.12
C GLU A 65 19.33 6.76 13.57
N GLU A 66 20.18 6.04 14.32
CA GLU A 66 20.57 6.41 15.68
C GLU A 66 21.22 7.81 15.73
N GLU A 67 22.07 8.14 14.76
CA GLU A 67 22.67 9.47 14.66
C GLU A 67 21.64 10.55 14.35
N LYS A 68 20.68 10.29 13.45
CA LYS A 68 19.56 11.22 13.18
C LYS A 68 18.72 11.47 14.43
N VAL A 69 18.38 10.42 15.16
CA VAL A 69 17.64 10.53 16.42
C VAL A 69 18.42 11.37 17.45
N LYS A 70 19.74 11.15 17.56
CA LYS A 70 20.60 11.92 18.45
C LYS A 70 20.65 13.41 18.05
N ARG A 71 20.79 13.73 16.76
CA ARG A 71 20.76 15.12 16.27
C ARG A 71 19.43 15.80 16.54
N LEU A 72 18.31 15.12 16.30
CA LEU A 72 16.97 15.65 16.60
C LEU A 72 16.78 15.88 18.11
N ALA A 73 17.34 15.03 18.96
CA ALA A 73 17.29 15.21 20.41
C ALA A 73 18.17 16.40 20.88
N GLU A 74 19.32 16.62 20.25
CA GLU A 74 20.21 17.74 20.56
C GLU A 74 19.65 19.09 20.06
N GLU A 75 19.01 19.10 18.88
CA GLU A 75 18.30 20.26 18.35
C GLU A 75 17.15 20.68 19.27
N LYS A 76 16.35 19.72 19.76
CA LYS A 76 15.30 19.99 20.75
C LYS A 76 15.84 20.57 22.07
N ARG A 77 17.05 20.17 22.50
CA ARG A 77 17.69 20.69 23.73
C ARG A 77 18.31 22.09 23.56
N SER A 78 18.69 22.48 22.35
CA SER A 78 19.32 23.78 22.09
C SER A 78 18.34 24.90 21.72
N GLY A 79 17.11 24.56 21.32
CA GLY A 79 16.04 25.51 21.04
C GLY A 79 15.35 26.15 22.26
N GLU A 80 15.64 25.69 23.47
CA GLU A 80 14.95 26.12 24.71
C GLU A 80 15.81 27.09 25.55
N LYS A 81 16.49 28.04 24.90
CA LYS A 81 16.95 29.24 25.60
C LYS A 81 15.75 30.16 25.83
N PRO A 82 15.46 30.60 27.06
CA PRO A 82 14.36 31.52 27.32
C PRO A 82 14.60 32.81 26.56
N ALA A 83 13.66 33.17 25.69
CA ALA A 83 13.59 34.49 25.09
C ALA A 83 13.23 35.50 26.17
N GLU A 84 14.25 36.01 26.87
CA GLU A 84 14.13 37.17 27.74
C GLU A 84 14.11 38.43 26.86
N GLU A 85 12.95 39.09 26.89
CA GLU A 85 12.65 40.48 26.52
C GLU A 85 13.47 41.14 25.42
N LYS A 86 12.84 41.32 24.24
CA LYS A 86 13.09 42.53 23.45
C LYS A 86 11.79 43.17 23.00
N LYS A 87 11.59 44.37 23.56
CA LYS A 87 10.50 45.31 23.35
C LYS A 87 10.19 45.57 21.87
N THR A 88 8.89 45.66 21.66
CA THR A 88 8.10 46.27 20.58
C THR A 88 8.73 47.49 19.89
N GLU A 89 8.72 47.46 18.56
CA GLU A 89 8.70 48.66 17.70
C GLU A 89 7.72 48.39 16.53
N PRO A 90 6.76 49.30 16.24
CA PRO A 90 5.72 49.04 15.24
C PRO A 90 6.19 49.45 13.83
N ALA A 91 6.32 48.46 12.94
CA ALA A 91 6.63 48.69 11.53
C ALA A 91 5.36 48.93 10.69
N LYS A 92 5.46 49.99 9.87
CA LYS A 92 4.56 50.47 8.82
C LYS A 92 3.97 49.38 7.90
N PRO A 93 2.74 49.57 7.36
CA PRO A 93 2.23 48.74 6.28
C PRO A 93 2.90 49.09 4.95
N ALA A 94 3.53 48.10 4.31
CA ALA A 94 4.05 48.19 2.96
C ALA A 94 2.98 47.77 1.94
N GLU A 95 2.90 48.54 0.86
CA GLU A 95 1.99 48.39 -0.28
C GLU A 95 2.13 47.05 -1.03
N PRO A 96 1.05 46.56 -1.66
CA PRO A 96 1.11 45.38 -2.53
C PRO A 96 1.76 45.71 -3.89
N PRO A 97 2.68 44.88 -4.41
CA PRO A 97 3.26 45.08 -5.73
C PRO A 97 2.27 44.72 -6.85
N LYS A 98 2.20 45.63 -7.81
CA LYS A 98 1.47 45.55 -9.09
C LYS A 98 1.83 44.30 -9.89
N ALA A 99 0.80 43.64 -10.41
CA ALA A 99 0.87 42.65 -11.46
C ALA A 99 1.32 43.28 -12.80
N PRO A 100 2.20 42.64 -13.58
CA PRO A 100 2.31 42.89 -15.01
C PRO A 100 1.37 41.95 -15.76
N ALA A 101 0.42 42.55 -16.47
CA ALA A 101 -0.38 41.91 -17.51
C ALA A 101 0.54 41.56 -18.69
N ALA A 102 0.67 40.26 -18.99
CA ALA A 102 1.26 39.77 -20.22
C ALA A 102 0.13 39.24 -21.11
N GLU A 103 -0.17 40.02 -22.14
CA GLU A 103 -1.14 39.78 -23.20
C GLU A 103 -0.50 38.84 -24.23
N GLU A 104 -0.75 37.54 -24.12
CA GLU A 104 -0.24 36.53 -25.05
C GLU A 104 -1.23 36.31 -26.20
N LYS A 105 -0.77 36.68 -27.40
CA LYS A 105 -1.48 36.59 -28.68
C LYS A 105 -1.85 35.15 -29.01
N ARG A 106 -3.16 34.88 -29.17
CA ARG A 106 -3.67 33.70 -29.87
C ARG A 106 -3.30 33.75 -31.36
N PRO A 107 -2.74 32.68 -31.95
CA PRO A 107 -2.70 32.53 -33.40
C PRO A 107 -4.08 32.10 -33.95
N GLU A 108 -4.51 32.75 -35.03
CA GLU A 108 -5.70 32.41 -35.81
C GLU A 108 -5.59 31.02 -36.46
N PRO A 109 -6.67 30.23 -36.51
CA PRO A 109 -6.68 28.98 -37.27
C PRO A 109 -6.76 29.25 -38.78
N PRO A 110 -6.02 28.50 -39.62
CA PRO A 110 -6.05 28.67 -41.07
C PRO A 110 -7.39 28.22 -41.68
N LYS A 111 -7.88 29.04 -42.62
CA LYS A 111 -9.01 28.76 -43.50
C LYS A 111 -8.81 27.45 -44.28
N PRO A 112 -9.82 26.56 -44.36
CA PRO A 112 -9.80 25.44 -45.29
C PRO A 112 -10.11 25.91 -46.71
N GLU A 113 -9.21 25.59 -47.65
CA GLU A 113 -9.44 25.70 -49.08
C GLU A 113 -10.46 24.66 -49.58
N PRO A 114 -11.26 24.99 -50.62
CA PRO A 114 -12.24 24.06 -51.15
C PRO A 114 -11.73 23.27 -52.36
N ALA A 115 -12.06 21.98 -52.30
CA ALA A 115 -12.66 21.19 -53.38
C ALA A 115 -11.77 20.43 -54.39
N LYS A 116 -12.15 19.15 -54.52
CA LYS A 116 -12.55 18.42 -55.74
C LYS A 116 -11.80 17.11 -55.91
N THR A 117 -12.52 15.99 -55.76
CA THR A 117 -12.59 14.98 -56.81
C THR A 117 -13.81 14.09 -56.55
N GLU A 118 -14.76 14.18 -57.46
CA GLU A 118 -15.96 13.35 -57.54
C GLU A 118 -15.56 11.94 -57.96
N THR A 119 -15.79 10.96 -57.09
CA THR A 119 -15.93 9.56 -57.48
C THR A 119 -17.34 9.10 -57.14
N LYS A 120 -18.10 8.90 -58.22
CA LYS A 120 -19.48 8.40 -58.30
C LYS A 120 -19.61 7.04 -57.60
N PRO A 121 -20.38 6.92 -56.50
CA PRO A 121 -20.65 5.62 -55.89
C PRO A 121 -21.80 4.90 -56.61
N ALA A 122 -21.58 3.62 -56.88
CA ALA A 122 -22.59 2.69 -57.35
C ALA A 122 -23.73 2.54 -56.32
N ALA A 123 -24.92 2.24 -56.83
CA ALA A 123 -26.19 2.22 -56.09
C ALA A 123 -26.12 1.38 -54.79
N PRO A 124 -26.65 1.90 -53.66
CA PRO A 124 -26.67 1.19 -52.39
C PRO A 124 -27.74 0.10 -52.42
N ALA A 125 -27.34 -1.14 -52.16
CA ALA A 125 -28.24 -2.19 -51.73
C ALA A 125 -28.88 -1.76 -50.40
N LYS A 126 -30.13 -1.31 -50.46
CA LYS A 126 -30.98 -1.03 -49.31
C LYS A 126 -31.57 -2.36 -48.85
N ASP A 127 -31.28 -2.78 -47.61
CA ASP A 127 -32.30 -3.30 -46.65
C ASP A 127 -31.78 -4.16 -45.48
N ASP A 128 -30.48 -4.46 -45.35
CA ASP A 128 -30.01 -5.32 -44.23
C ASP A 128 -29.32 -4.59 -43.06
N SER A 129 -29.14 -3.26 -43.12
CA SER A 129 -28.38 -2.52 -42.09
C SER A 129 -29.13 -2.40 -40.75
N SER A 130 -30.46 -2.32 -40.77
CA SER A 130 -31.26 -2.22 -39.53
C SER A 130 -31.25 -3.54 -38.75
N ALA A 131 -31.47 -4.66 -39.44
CA ALA A 131 -31.46 -5.98 -38.82
C ALA A 131 -30.10 -6.31 -38.20
N ARG A 132 -29.00 -5.90 -38.85
CA ARG A 132 -27.64 -6.06 -38.33
C ARG A 132 -27.39 -5.21 -37.08
N LEU A 133 -27.91 -3.98 -37.02
CA LEU A 133 -27.80 -3.12 -35.84
C LEU A 133 -28.56 -3.68 -34.64
N ASP A 134 -29.77 -4.21 -34.87
CA ASP A 134 -30.57 -4.81 -33.81
C ASP A 134 -29.95 -6.12 -33.30
N ALA A 135 -29.39 -6.95 -34.19
CA ALA A 135 -28.61 -8.12 -33.79
C ALA A 135 -27.39 -7.75 -32.93
N LEU A 136 -26.63 -6.71 -33.32
CA LEU A 136 -25.48 -6.24 -32.56
C LEU A 136 -25.87 -5.71 -31.17
N ARG A 137 -27.02 -5.01 -31.06
CA ARG A 137 -27.56 -4.54 -29.78
C ARG A 137 -27.97 -5.71 -28.88
N GLN A 138 -28.58 -6.75 -29.45
CA GLN A 138 -28.95 -7.95 -28.70
C GLN A 138 -27.71 -8.72 -28.20
N GLU A 139 -26.68 -8.89 -29.05
CA GLU A 139 -25.42 -9.51 -28.65
C GLU A 139 -24.69 -8.72 -27.56
N PHE A 140 -24.69 -7.38 -27.66
CA PHE A 140 -24.12 -6.52 -26.64
C PHE A 140 -24.88 -6.63 -25.31
N ALA A 141 -26.21 -6.57 -25.35
CA ALA A 141 -27.04 -6.74 -24.16
C ALA A 141 -26.86 -8.12 -23.51
N ALA A 142 -26.73 -9.18 -24.31
CA ALA A 142 -26.48 -10.54 -23.82
C ALA A 142 -25.09 -10.65 -23.16
N THR A 143 -24.06 -10.07 -23.78
CA THR A 143 -22.70 -10.01 -23.21
C THR A 143 -22.68 -9.22 -21.90
N GLN A 144 -23.36 -8.08 -21.84
CA GLN A 144 -23.47 -7.27 -20.63
C GLN A 144 -24.19 -8.02 -19.50
N ALA A 145 -25.28 -8.72 -19.81
CA ALA A 145 -26.00 -9.55 -18.84
C ALA A 145 -25.15 -10.73 -18.34
N LYS A 146 -24.34 -11.35 -19.21
CA LYS A 146 -23.40 -12.40 -18.81
C LYS A 146 -22.34 -11.86 -17.85
N LEU A 147 -21.75 -10.72 -18.16
CA LEU A 147 -20.76 -10.06 -17.29
C LEU A 147 -21.36 -9.70 -15.92
N GLN A 148 -22.60 -9.18 -15.89
CA GLN A 148 -23.29 -8.90 -14.63
C GLN A 148 -23.52 -10.15 -13.77
N ARG A 149 -23.82 -11.30 -14.37
CA ARG A 149 -23.95 -12.58 -13.65
C ARG A 149 -22.61 -13.05 -13.09
N GLU A 150 -21.53 -12.95 -13.87
CA GLU A 150 -20.18 -13.30 -13.40
C GLU A 150 -19.74 -12.41 -12.24
N VAL A 151 -19.97 -11.09 -12.32
CA VAL A 151 -19.69 -10.15 -11.22
C VAL A 151 -20.51 -10.50 -9.97
N ALA A 152 -21.80 -10.81 -10.13
CA ALA A 152 -22.65 -11.21 -9.01
C ALA A 152 -22.18 -12.52 -8.35
N GLN A 153 -21.74 -13.51 -9.16
CA GLN A 153 -21.21 -14.78 -8.68
C GLN A 153 -19.89 -14.60 -7.91
N LEU A 154 -18.95 -13.82 -8.45
CA LEU A 154 -17.69 -13.50 -7.78
C LEU A 154 -17.93 -12.72 -6.48
N THR A 155 -18.89 -11.79 -6.48
CA THR A 155 -19.28 -11.04 -5.26
C THR A 155 -19.83 -11.97 -4.18
N MET A 156 -20.63 -12.98 -4.57
CA MET A 156 -21.15 -13.97 -3.62
C MET A 156 -20.03 -14.83 -3.04
N GLN A 157 -19.08 -15.31 -3.87
CA GLN A 157 -17.93 -16.08 -3.43
C GLN A 157 -17.03 -15.28 -2.49
N LEU A 158 -16.82 -13.98 -2.76
CA LEU A 158 -16.05 -13.10 -1.89
C LEU A 158 -16.71 -12.94 -0.51
N LYS A 159 -18.04 -12.78 -0.46
CA LYS A 159 -18.79 -12.72 0.80
C LYS A 159 -18.71 -14.01 1.60
N GLU A 160 -18.78 -15.15 0.93
CA GLU A 160 -18.65 -16.47 1.56
C GLU A 160 -17.24 -16.67 2.13
N ALA A 161 -16.19 -16.34 1.36
CA ALA A 161 -14.80 -16.39 1.82
C ALA A 161 -14.55 -15.46 3.02
N GLN A 162 -15.11 -14.25 3.00
CA GLN A 162 -15.00 -13.31 4.11
C GLN A 162 -15.70 -13.84 5.37
N ALA A 163 -16.91 -14.39 5.24
CA ALA A 163 -17.63 -14.99 6.37
C ALA A 163 -16.87 -16.19 6.97
N LEU A 164 -16.21 -16.98 6.12
CA LEU A 164 -15.37 -18.10 6.57
C LEU A 164 -14.14 -17.61 7.32
N LYS A 165 -13.49 -16.55 6.82
CA LYS A 165 -12.38 -15.87 7.51
C LYS A 165 -12.82 -15.38 8.89
N ASP A 166 -13.89 -14.58 8.96
CA ASP A 166 -14.40 -14.02 10.22
C ASP A 166 -14.78 -15.12 11.23
N ALA A 167 -15.36 -16.23 10.75
CA ALA A 167 -15.67 -17.40 11.59
C ALA A 167 -14.41 -18.09 12.12
N THR A 168 -13.36 -18.26 11.29
CA THR A 168 -12.08 -18.84 11.74
C THR A 168 -11.36 -17.95 12.74
N GLU A 169 -11.37 -16.63 12.54
CA GLU A 169 -10.75 -15.66 13.44
C GLU A 169 -11.46 -15.65 14.80
N LYS A 170 -12.80 -15.64 14.81
CA LYS A 170 -13.59 -15.75 16.04
C LYS A 170 -13.31 -17.06 16.80
N ASN A 171 -13.13 -18.18 16.10
CA ASN A 171 -12.79 -19.47 16.72
C ASN A 171 -11.39 -19.44 17.34
N LEU A 172 -10.38 -18.95 16.60
CA LEU A 172 -9.01 -18.83 17.10
C LEU A 172 -8.92 -17.90 18.32
N ASN A 173 -9.57 -16.74 18.28
CA ASN A 173 -9.61 -15.82 19.42
C ASN A 173 -10.30 -16.45 20.63
N GLY A 174 -11.38 -17.20 20.42
CA GLY A 174 -12.02 -17.97 21.48
C GLY A 174 -11.08 -19.00 22.14
N GLN A 175 -10.30 -19.73 21.35
CA GLN A 175 -9.30 -20.68 21.86
C GLN A 175 -8.17 -20.00 22.63
N ILE A 176 -7.66 -18.87 22.13
CA ILE A 176 -6.62 -18.08 22.80
C ILE A 176 -7.11 -17.60 24.16
N VAL A 177 -8.33 -17.04 24.24
CA VAL A 177 -8.91 -16.55 25.49
C VAL A 177 -9.12 -17.70 26.49
N ALA A 178 -9.60 -18.86 26.03
CA ALA A 178 -9.76 -20.04 26.88
C ALA A 178 -8.42 -20.51 27.49
N LEU A 179 -7.39 -20.64 26.66
CA LEU A 179 -6.05 -21.04 27.10
C LEU A 179 -5.39 -20.00 28.03
N GLN A 180 -5.62 -18.71 27.80
CA GLN A 180 -5.17 -17.66 28.72
C GLN A 180 -5.88 -17.76 30.08
N GLY A 181 -7.18 -18.10 30.08
CA GLY A 181 -7.95 -18.38 31.29
C GLY A 181 -7.37 -19.56 32.08
N GLU A 182 -7.10 -20.67 31.40
CA GLU A 182 -6.48 -21.86 32.00
C GLU A 182 -5.08 -21.56 32.54
N LEU A 183 -4.25 -20.82 31.79
CA LEU A 183 -2.92 -20.39 32.24
C LEU A 183 -3.00 -19.52 33.49
N ASN A 184 -3.97 -18.60 33.57
CA ASN A 184 -4.15 -17.74 34.74
C ASN A 184 -4.66 -18.53 35.95
N ALA A 185 -5.59 -19.47 35.76
CA ALA A 185 -6.05 -20.38 36.81
C ALA A 185 -4.91 -21.27 37.33
N ALA A 186 -4.10 -21.83 36.41
CA ALA A 186 -2.91 -22.60 36.75
C ALA A 186 -1.93 -21.76 37.56
N ARG A 187 -1.66 -20.50 37.18
CA ARG A 187 -0.80 -19.58 37.94
C ARG A 187 -1.32 -19.29 39.34
N GLN A 188 -2.64 -19.11 39.51
CA GLN A 188 -3.25 -18.87 40.82
C GLN A 188 -3.15 -20.11 41.73
N ASN A 189 -3.28 -21.30 41.15
CA ASN A 189 -3.08 -22.57 41.86
C ASN A 189 -1.59 -22.88 42.12
N ALA A 190 -0.69 -22.33 41.30
CA ALA A 190 0.75 -22.60 41.30
C ALA A 190 1.56 -21.92 42.42
N VAL A 191 0.92 -21.40 43.48
CA VAL A 191 1.65 -21.15 44.74
C VAL A 191 2.27 -22.48 45.28
N LYS A 192 1.88 -23.66 44.75
CA LYS A 192 2.57 -24.94 44.97
C LYS A 192 2.67 -25.92 43.77
N VAL A 193 2.33 -25.53 42.53
CA VAL A 193 2.21 -26.47 41.39
C VAL A 193 3.45 -26.47 40.48
N ASP A 194 3.73 -27.68 39.98
CA ASP A 194 4.85 -28.13 39.17
C ASP A 194 5.05 -27.30 37.88
N THR A 195 6.28 -26.84 37.65
CA THR A 195 6.68 -25.94 36.54
C THR A 195 6.36 -26.46 35.13
N LYS A 196 6.22 -27.78 34.96
CA LYS A 196 6.06 -28.42 33.64
C LYS A 196 4.76 -28.10 32.93
N GLU A 197 3.64 -28.02 33.64
CA GLU A 197 2.33 -27.75 33.02
C GLU A 197 2.24 -26.31 32.52
N THR A 198 2.79 -25.36 33.28
CA THR A 198 2.88 -23.95 32.86
C THR A 198 3.78 -23.75 31.64
N ASP A 199 4.86 -24.52 31.53
CA ASP A 199 5.74 -24.47 30.36
C ASP A 199 5.07 -25.06 29.11
N GLN A 200 4.22 -26.08 29.28
CA GLN A 200 3.48 -26.68 28.17
C GLN A 200 2.42 -25.71 27.62
N LEU A 201 1.64 -25.06 28.49
CA LEU A 201 0.67 -24.03 28.07
C LEU A 201 1.33 -22.85 27.35
N ARG A 202 2.51 -22.41 27.80
CA ARG A 202 3.28 -21.36 27.10
C ARG A 202 3.65 -21.78 25.69
N LYS A 203 4.15 -23.01 25.51
CA LYS A 203 4.50 -23.55 24.18
C LYS A 203 3.28 -23.63 23.26
N GLU A 204 2.12 -24.02 23.77
CA GLU A 204 0.88 -24.07 22.99
C GLU A 204 0.40 -22.68 22.59
N ILE A 205 0.46 -21.69 23.49
CA ILE A 205 0.14 -20.28 23.17
C ILE A 205 1.09 -19.75 22.09
N ASP A 206 2.39 -19.99 22.21
CA ASP A 206 3.37 -19.54 21.22
C ASP A 206 3.18 -20.22 19.85
N ALA A 207 2.83 -21.51 19.84
CA ALA A 207 2.49 -22.24 18.62
C ALA A 207 1.22 -21.69 17.95
N LEU A 208 0.18 -21.37 18.73
CA LEU A 208 -1.05 -20.76 18.20
C LEU A 208 -0.81 -19.35 17.65
N LYS A 209 0.03 -18.55 18.32
CA LYS A 209 0.43 -17.23 17.80
C LYS A 209 1.19 -17.35 16.47
N ALA A 210 2.13 -18.30 16.38
CA ALA A 210 2.86 -18.54 15.14
C ALA A 210 1.94 -18.98 14.00
N LYS A 211 0.98 -19.87 14.28
CA LYS A 211 -0.04 -20.29 13.31
C LYS A 211 -0.91 -19.11 12.86
N HIS A 212 -1.40 -18.30 13.80
CA HIS A 212 -2.20 -17.12 13.47
C HIS A 212 -1.43 -16.13 12.59
N LEU A 213 -0.15 -15.90 12.87
CA LEU A 213 0.71 -15.06 12.04
C LEU A 213 0.82 -15.59 10.60
N GLN A 214 1.00 -16.90 10.44
CA GLN A 214 1.03 -17.55 9.14
C GLN A 214 -0.32 -17.46 8.39
N ASP A 215 -1.44 -17.63 9.10
CA ASP A 215 -2.78 -17.49 8.54
C ASP A 215 -3.04 -16.04 8.07
N VAL A 216 -2.58 -15.05 8.84
CA VAL A 216 -2.64 -13.63 8.47
C VAL A 216 -1.80 -13.33 7.22
N GLU A 217 -0.58 -13.86 7.14
CA GLU A 217 0.28 -13.70 5.97
C GLU A 217 -0.34 -14.35 4.72
N THR A 218 -0.90 -15.55 4.88
CA THR A 218 -1.61 -16.25 3.79
C THR A 218 -2.83 -15.43 3.33
N ALA A 219 -3.62 -14.89 4.25
CA ALA A 219 -4.75 -14.02 3.93
C ALA A 219 -4.30 -12.73 3.22
N ARG A 220 -3.14 -12.18 3.58
CA ARG A 220 -2.54 -11.01 2.92
C ARG A 220 -2.17 -11.32 1.47
N GLU A 221 -1.53 -12.46 1.22
CA GLU A 221 -1.17 -12.88 -0.14
C GLU A 221 -2.39 -13.17 -1.02
N VAL A 222 -3.45 -13.77 -0.45
CA VAL A 222 -4.73 -13.94 -1.17
C VAL A 222 -5.36 -12.58 -1.52
N ALA A 223 -5.38 -11.64 -0.57
CA ALA A 223 -5.89 -10.29 -0.82
C ALA A 223 -5.07 -9.53 -1.88
N LYS A 224 -3.75 -9.72 -1.90
CA LYS A 224 -2.83 -9.18 -2.91
C LYS A 224 -3.12 -9.75 -4.29
N ALA A 225 -3.32 -11.05 -4.40
CA ALA A 225 -3.67 -11.72 -5.66
C ALA A 225 -5.03 -11.23 -6.22
N ASP A 226 -6.04 -11.07 -5.36
CA ASP A 226 -7.34 -10.53 -5.76
C ASP A 226 -7.22 -9.06 -6.23
N MET A 227 -6.45 -8.23 -5.51
CA MET A 227 -6.17 -6.87 -5.95
C MET A 227 -5.49 -6.83 -7.32
N LEU A 228 -4.47 -7.66 -7.54
CA LEU A 228 -3.80 -7.79 -8.84
C LEU A 228 -4.76 -8.19 -9.97
N ALA A 229 -5.68 -9.14 -9.71
CA ALA A 229 -6.68 -9.55 -10.67
C ALA A 229 -7.64 -8.41 -11.04
N GLN A 230 -8.08 -7.62 -10.06
CA GLN A 230 -8.92 -6.44 -10.29
C GLN A 230 -8.18 -5.35 -11.07
N VAL A 231 -6.89 -5.14 -10.82
CA VAL A 231 -6.06 -4.18 -11.57
C VAL A 231 -5.95 -4.61 -13.03
N ALA A 232 -5.68 -5.90 -13.27
CA ALA A 232 -5.61 -6.44 -14.63
C ALA A 232 -6.94 -6.32 -15.38
N LEU A 233 -8.07 -6.53 -14.68
CA LEU A 233 -9.40 -6.34 -15.25
C LEU A 233 -9.65 -4.87 -15.62
N LEU A 234 -9.33 -3.93 -14.73
CA LEU A 234 -9.49 -2.50 -14.97
C LEU A 234 -8.61 -2.03 -16.15
N GLN A 235 -7.37 -2.49 -16.21
CA GLN A 235 -6.47 -2.22 -17.34
C GLN A 235 -7.06 -2.72 -18.66
N LYS A 236 -7.61 -3.94 -18.68
CA LYS A 236 -8.26 -4.48 -19.88
C LYS A 236 -9.47 -3.65 -20.31
N GLN A 237 -10.27 -3.17 -19.35
CA GLN A 237 -11.42 -2.31 -19.63
C GLN A 237 -11.00 -0.93 -20.18
N LEU A 238 -9.93 -0.34 -19.62
CA LEU A 238 -9.36 0.92 -20.11
C LEU A 238 -8.81 0.80 -21.53
N GLU A 239 -8.09 -0.28 -21.85
CA GLU A 239 -7.60 -0.51 -23.21
C GLU A 239 -8.74 -0.73 -24.21
N ALA A 240 -9.81 -1.43 -23.80
CA ALA A 240 -11.01 -1.56 -24.63
C ALA A 240 -11.73 -0.22 -24.85
N ALA A 241 -11.80 0.64 -23.82
CA ALA A 241 -12.39 1.97 -23.93
C ALA A 241 -11.57 2.92 -24.81
N LYS A 242 -10.23 2.83 -24.79
CA LYS A 242 -9.35 3.58 -25.71
C LYS A 242 -9.62 3.23 -27.17
N ALA A 243 -10.01 1.98 -27.45
CA ALA A 243 -10.38 1.56 -28.80
C ALA A 243 -11.74 2.12 -29.27
N ASN A 244 -12.62 2.54 -28.35
CA ASN A 244 -13.95 3.10 -28.63
C ASN A 244 -14.19 4.42 -27.85
N PRO A 245 -13.64 5.55 -28.33
CA PRO A 245 -13.81 6.85 -27.69
C PRO A 245 -15.24 7.36 -27.86
N GLY A 246 -16.12 7.03 -26.91
CA GLY A 246 -17.55 7.35 -26.98
C GLY A 246 -18.12 7.93 -25.70
N VAL A 247 -18.20 7.15 -24.60
CA VAL A 247 -18.90 7.57 -23.36
C VAL A 247 -18.30 6.95 -22.08
N GLU A 248 -17.34 6.03 -22.16
CA GLU A 248 -16.94 5.18 -21.01
C GLU A 248 -15.76 5.69 -20.16
N ASP A 249 -14.99 6.69 -20.63
CA ASP A 249 -13.73 7.12 -19.98
C ASP A 249 -13.95 7.68 -18.56
N ALA A 250 -14.97 8.51 -18.35
CA ALA A 250 -15.25 9.10 -17.04
C ALA A 250 -15.70 8.06 -16.00
N SER A 251 -16.50 7.07 -16.42
CA SER A 251 -16.98 6.00 -15.53
C SER A 251 -15.83 5.09 -15.09
N LEU A 252 -14.94 4.74 -16.01
CA LEU A 252 -13.77 3.90 -15.73
C LEU A 252 -12.77 4.60 -14.80
N LYS A 253 -12.52 5.89 -15.03
CA LYS A 253 -11.68 6.71 -14.15
C LYS A 253 -12.25 6.79 -12.73
N HIS A 254 -13.57 6.97 -12.60
CA HIS A 254 -14.24 6.94 -11.29
C HIS A 254 -14.15 5.57 -10.62
N GLN A 255 -14.37 4.48 -11.37
CA GLN A 255 -14.22 3.12 -10.85
C GLN A 255 -12.81 2.84 -10.35
N GLY A 256 -11.78 3.26 -11.10
CA GLY A 256 -10.40 3.11 -10.65
C GLY A 256 -10.04 4.01 -9.46
N GLU A 257 -10.65 5.19 -9.33
CA GLU A 257 -10.52 6.03 -8.13
C GLU A 257 -11.14 5.34 -6.90
N LEU A 258 -12.32 4.73 -7.01
CA LEU A 258 -12.93 3.96 -5.94
C LEU A 258 -12.09 2.74 -5.57
N MET A 259 -11.54 2.03 -6.57
CA MET A 259 -10.63 0.92 -6.35
C MET A 259 -9.38 1.38 -5.58
N LEU A 260 -8.78 2.50 -6.01
CA LEU A 260 -7.61 3.08 -5.38
C LEU A 260 -7.89 3.51 -3.93
N LYS A 261 -9.07 4.10 -3.67
CA LYS A 261 -9.52 4.42 -2.30
C LYS A 261 -9.60 3.16 -1.44
N GLY A 262 -10.19 2.08 -1.96
CA GLY A 262 -10.26 0.79 -1.25
C GLY A 262 -8.89 0.16 -0.99
N MET A 263 -7.96 0.26 -1.95
CA MET A 263 -6.59 -0.23 -1.78
C MET A 263 -5.83 0.54 -0.70
N PHE A 264 -5.95 1.88 -0.67
CA PHE A 264 -5.37 2.68 0.40
C PHE A 264 -5.96 2.33 1.77
N GLN A 265 -7.28 2.20 1.87
CA GLN A 265 -7.93 1.83 3.13
C GLN A 265 -7.42 0.50 3.68
N LYS A 266 -7.23 -0.51 2.81
CA LYS A 266 -6.62 -1.79 3.20
C LYS A 266 -5.14 -1.62 3.60
N ALA A 267 -4.35 -0.91 2.81
CA ALA A 267 -2.93 -0.72 3.05
C ALA A 267 -2.64 0.11 4.32
N TRP A 268 -3.58 0.95 4.77
CA TRP A 268 -3.43 1.72 6.01
C TRP A 268 -3.90 0.97 7.27
N GLN A 269 -4.45 -0.24 7.17
CA GLN A 269 -4.97 -0.99 8.34
C GLN A 269 -3.89 -1.26 9.40
N ASP A 270 -2.66 -1.56 8.99
CA ASP A 270 -1.52 -1.82 9.91
C ASP A 270 -0.67 -0.57 10.22
N GLY A 271 -1.05 0.57 9.64
CA GLY A 271 -0.36 1.84 9.74
C GLY A 271 0.81 2.03 8.77
N THR A 272 1.11 1.05 7.91
CA THR A 272 2.29 1.06 7.05
C THR A 272 2.01 0.49 5.66
N ILE A 273 2.05 1.35 4.64
CA ILE A 273 2.02 0.90 3.25
C ILE A 273 3.37 0.26 2.90
N THR A 274 3.38 -1.01 2.55
CA THR A 274 4.57 -1.73 2.07
C THR A 274 4.98 -1.30 0.66
N ASN A 275 6.23 -1.61 0.27
CA ASN A 275 6.72 -1.30 -1.08
C ASN A 275 5.86 -1.93 -2.19
N ASP A 276 5.39 -3.16 -1.97
CA ASP A 276 4.55 -3.88 -2.93
C ASP A 276 3.17 -3.22 -3.07
N GLU A 277 2.54 -2.85 -1.95
CA GLU A 277 1.27 -2.11 -1.96
C GLU A 277 1.44 -0.74 -2.63
N ARG A 278 2.55 -0.04 -2.37
CA ARG A 278 2.87 1.22 -3.02
C ARG A 278 3.02 1.05 -4.53
N ALA A 279 3.71 0.00 -4.98
CA ALA A 279 3.86 -0.30 -6.40
C ALA A 279 2.49 -0.55 -7.06
N LEU A 280 1.62 -1.34 -6.42
CA LEU A 280 0.26 -1.60 -6.91
C LEU A 280 -0.59 -0.33 -7.01
N LEU A 281 -0.54 0.54 -6.00
CA LEU A 281 -1.23 1.83 -6.00
C LEU A 281 -0.77 2.73 -7.15
N LEU A 282 0.54 2.76 -7.44
CA LEU A 282 1.11 3.53 -8.55
C LEU A 282 0.69 2.96 -9.92
N VAL A 283 0.55 1.64 -10.06
CA VAL A 283 0.04 1.01 -11.29
C VAL A 283 -1.39 1.44 -11.57
N VAL A 284 -2.28 1.40 -10.56
CA VAL A 284 -3.68 1.82 -10.73
C VAL A 284 -3.78 3.30 -11.04
N LYS A 285 -3.04 4.14 -10.30
CA LYS A 285 -2.93 5.58 -10.56
C LYS A 285 -2.52 5.87 -12.01
N GLY A 286 -1.50 5.18 -12.51
CA GLY A 286 -1.04 5.33 -13.90
C GLY A 286 -2.10 4.89 -14.90
N ALA A 287 -2.82 3.80 -14.63
CA ALA A 287 -3.88 3.29 -15.50
C ALA A 287 -5.04 4.30 -15.66
N ILE A 288 -5.43 5.00 -14.59
CA ILE A 288 -6.51 6.01 -14.64
C ILE A 288 -6.01 7.44 -14.91
N GLU A 289 -4.71 7.62 -15.17
CA GLU A 289 -4.09 8.92 -15.43
C GLU A 289 -4.33 9.95 -14.30
N MET A 290 -4.35 9.49 -13.04
CA MET A 290 -4.59 10.36 -11.89
C MET A 290 -3.37 11.24 -11.59
N THR A 291 -3.61 12.53 -11.40
CA THR A 291 -2.56 13.50 -11.07
C THR A 291 -1.96 13.25 -9.69
N GLU A 292 -0.69 13.60 -9.49
CA GLU A 292 -0.01 13.48 -8.18
C GLU A 292 -0.76 14.20 -7.06
N ALA A 293 -1.29 15.39 -7.33
CA ALA A 293 -2.02 16.17 -6.35
C ALA A 293 -3.30 15.44 -5.88
N LYS A 294 -4.06 14.87 -6.82
CA LYS A 294 -5.28 14.11 -6.49
C LYS A 294 -4.96 12.80 -5.78
N PHE A 295 -3.90 12.11 -6.22
CA PHE A 295 -3.41 10.89 -5.57
C PHE A 295 -2.98 11.14 -4.12
N GLY A 296 -2.20 12.20 -3.88
CA GLY A 296 -1.78 12.58 -2.53
C GLY A 296 -2.94 13.03 -1.63
N ALA A 297 -3.94 13.73 -2.18
CA ALA A 297 -5.15 14.08 -1.44
C ALA A 297 -5.96 12.83 -1.04
N LEU A 298 -6.09 11.86 -1.95
CA LEU A 298 -6.78 10.60 -1.68
C LEU A 298 -6.02 9.76 -0.64
N GLU A 299 -4.69 9.71 -0.72
CA GLU A 299 -3.82 9.05 0.27
C GLU A 299 -4.00 9.66 1.66
N ALA A 300 -4.10 10.99 1.76
CA ALA A 300 -4.31 11.69 3.03
C ALA A 300 -5.71 11.44 3.61
N ASP A 301 -6.76 11.53 2.78
CA ASP A 301 -8.15 11.26 3.17
C ASP A 301 -8.32 9.84 3.72
N THR A 302 -7.83 8.84 2.98
CA THR A 302 -7.92 7.43 3.37
C THR A 302 -7.13 7.07 4.61
N ARG A 303 -6.06 7.83 4.90
CA ARG A 303 -5.29 7.68 6.14
C ARG A 303 -6.13 8.04 7.37
N GLY A 304 -6.86 9.16 7.29
CA GLY A 304 -7.79 9.57 8.34
C GLY A 304 -8.93 8.57 8.52
N ASP A 305 -9.53 8.12 7.40
CA ASP A 305 -10.57 7.10 7.40
C ASP A 305 -10.12 5.80 8.10
N ALA A 306 -8.91 5.33 7.80
CA ALA A 306 -8.35 4.12 8.42
C ALA A 306 -8.26 4.25 9.94
N TYR A 307 -7.81 5.41 10.44
CA TYR A 307 -7.73 5.66 11.87
C TYR A 307 -9.11 5.75 12.54
N VAL A 308 -10.07 6.42 11.91
CA VAL A 308 -11.45 6.50 12.39
C VAL A 308 -12.08 5.10 12.48
N ASN A 309 -11.83 4.25 11.49
CA ASN A 309 -12.32 2.87 11.51
C ASN A 309 -11.69 2.04 12.64
N ALA A 310 -10.39 2.19 12.88
CA ALA A 310 -9.70 1.55 14.01
C ALA A 310 -10.30 2.00 15.35
N LEU A 311 -10.53 3.31 15.52
CA LEU A 311 -11.21 3.84 16.71
C LEU A 311 -12.62 3.26 16.87
N ARG A 312 -13.42 3.20 15.79
CA ARG A 312 -14.76 2.60 15.85
C ARG A 312 -14.75 1.13 16.27
N SER A 313 -13.76 0.37 15.79
CA SER A 313 -13.59 -1.04 16.15
C SER A 313 -13.28 -1.19 17.64
N VAL A 314 -12.30 -0.43 18.14
CA VAL A 314 -11.89 -0.45 19.56
C VAL A 314 -13.00 0.03 20.48
N TRP A 315 -13.81 1.01 20.04
CA TRP A 315 -14.93 1.50 20.85
C TRP A 315 -16.20 0.64 20.74
N SER A 316 -16.24 -0.38 19.88
CA SER A 316 -17.48 -1.09 19.54
C SER A 316 -18.15 -1.84 20.71
N ASP A 317 -17.37 -2.27 21.70
CA ASP A 317 -17.85 -2.92 22.93
C ASP A 317 -18.03 -1.96 24.12
N GLY A 318 -17.64 -0.69 23.94
CA GLY A 318 -17.71 0.37 24.93
C GLY A 318 -16.59 0.38 25.97
N VAL A 319 -15.63 -0.54 25.93
CA VAL A 319 -14.51 -0.63 26.90
C VAL A 319 -13.19 -0.78 26.17
N VAL A 320 -12.35 0.25 26.23
CA VAL A 320 -10.99 0.18 25.66
C VAL A 320 -10.05 -0.49 26.64
N THR A 321 -9.47 -1.61 26.23
CA THR A 321 -8.44 -2.34 26.97
C THR A 321 -7.07 -1.62 26.89
N PRO A 322 -6.14 -1.89 27.82
CA PRO A 322 -4.78 -1.33 27.73
C PRO A 322 -4.08 -1.68 26.41
N GLU A 323 -4.25 -2.91 25.93
CA GLU A 323 -3.67 -3.40 24.68
C GLU A 323 -4.21 -2.63 23.46
N GLU A 324 -5.51 -2.32 23.44
CA GLU A 324 -6.12 -1.51 22.39
C GLU A 324 -5.69 -0.05 22.46
N SER A 325 -5.48 0.48 23.67
CA SER A 325 -4.95 1.83 23.86
C SER A 325 -3.52 1.96 23.33
N ASP A 326 -2.67 0.97 23.59
CA ASP A 326 -1.31 0.89 23.04
C ASP A 326 -1.33 0.75 21.52
N PHE A 327 -2.22 -0.09 20.98
CA PHE A 327 -2.45 -0.23 19.55
C PHE A 327 -2.84 1.10 18.89
N LEU A 328 -3.83 1.82 19.44
CA LEU A 328 -4.27 3.11 18.91
C LEU A 328 -3.18 4.18 18.99
N THR A 329 -2.35 4.15 20.03
CA THR A 329 -1.20 5.06 20.17
C THR A 329 -0.16 4.78 19.09
N SER A 330 0.22 3.52 18.90
CA SER A 330 1.17 3.11 17.87
C SER A 330 0.65 3.45 16.47
N LEU A 331 -0.63 3.17 16.19
CA LEU A 331 -1.26 3.46 14.91
C LEU A 331 -1.31 4.97 14.64
N ARG A 332 -1.69 5.77 15.65
CA ARG A 332 -1.71 7.23 15.57
C ARG A 332 -0.35 7.79 15.17
N GLU A 333 0.71 7.33 15.82
CA GLU A 333 2.08 7.76 15.55
C GLU A 333 2.53 7.38 14.14
N LYS A 334 2.28 6.14 13.71
CA LYS A 334 2.59 5.67 12.34
C LYS A 334 1.86 6.47 11.27
N LEU A 335 0.59 6.80 11.49
CA LEU A 335 -0.22 7.58 10.55
C LEU A 335 0.10 9.09 10.61
N GLY A 336 0.89 9.53 11.60
CA GLY A 336 1.23 10.94 11.80
C GLY A 336 0.04 11.80 12.25
N ILE A 337 -0.89 11.22 12.99
CA ILE A 337 -2.10 11.91 13.46
C ILE A 337 -1.77 12.64 14.78
N PRO A 338 -1.98 13.96 14.87
CA PRO A 338 -1.63 14.70 16.06
C PRO A 338 -2.61 14.39 17.21
N ALA A 339 -2.16 14.63 18.44
CA ALA A 339 -2.91 14.20 19.64
C ALA A 339 -4.26 14.93 19.79
N ASP A 340 -4.30 16.21 19.43
CA ASP A 340 -5.52 17.02 19.40
C ASP A 340 -6.56 16.48 18.41
N GLU A 341 -6.14 16.06 17.22
CA GLU A 341 -7.01 15.42 16.25
C GLU A 341 -7.52 14.06 16.77
N HIS A 342 -6.66 13.25 17.40
CA HIS A 342 -7.09 12.01 18.04
C HIS A 342 -8.21 12.25 19.07
N PHE A 343 -8.02 13.18 20.02
CA PHE A 343 -9.05 13.48 21.02
C PHE A 343 -10.36 13.99 20.41
N ARG A 344 -10.26 14.78 19.33
CA ARG A 344 -11.44 15.24 18.58
C ARG A 344 -12.21 14.08 17.97
N LEU A 345 -11.52 13.17 17.27
CA LEU A 345 -12.12 12.00 16.61
C LEU A 345 -12.69 11.02 17.64
N GLU A 346 -11.94 10.74 18.69
CA GLU A 346 -12.38 9.88 19.80
C GLU A 346 -13.65 10.44 20.46
N GLY A 347 -13.70 11.74 20.73
CA GLY A 347 -14.88 12.41 21.27
C GLY A 347 -16.10 12.36 20.35
N GLN A 348 -15.91 12.32 19.03
CA GLN A 348 -17.00 12.12 18.06
C GLN A 348 -17.50 10.67 18.09
N ILE A 349 -16.59 9.69 18.03
CA ILE A 349 -16.94 8.26 17.99
C ILE A 349 -17.61 7.81 19.29
N ARG A 350 -17.13 8.28 20.45
CA ARG A 350 -17.78 8.00 21.75
C ARG A 350 -19.23 8.51 21.81
N LYS A 351 -19.60 9.56 21.06
CA LYS A 351 -20.98 10.04 20.97
C LYS A 351 -21.82 9.22 20.00
N GLU A 352 -21.19 8.64 18.97
CA GLU A 352 -21.85 7.78 17.99
C GLU A 352 -22.16 6.40 18.58
N VAL A 353 -21.20 5.78 19.27
CA VAL A 353 -21.34 4.43 19.85
C VAL A 353 -22.32 4.40 21.03
N LYS A 354 -22.49 5.52 21.75
CA LYS A 354 -23.46 5.62 22.86
C LYS A 354 -24.91 5.76 22.42
N LYS A 355 -25.18 5.96 21.12
CA LYS A 355 -26.53 5.98 20.56
C LYS A 355 -26.93 4.59 20.12
#